data_AF-A0A4R2KLV8-F1
#
_entry.id   AF-A0A4R2KLV8-F1
#
_cell.length_a   1.000
_cell.length_b   1.000
_cell.length_c   1.000
_cell.angle_alpha   90.00
_cell.angle_beta   90.00
_cell.angle_gamma   90.00
#
_symmetry.space_group_name_H-M   'P 1'
#
loop_
_entity.id
_entity.type
_entity.pdbx_description
1 polymer ?
#
loop_
_entity_poly.entity_id
_entity_poly.type
_entity_poly.pdbx_seq_one_letter_code
_entity_poly.pdbx_strand_id
1 'polypeptide(L)'
;MIDKAALKKIHNVIQWMVAIVMIGIGIHYFFISKTTFKEIQWLIMWSGVGIMNVGRLIDARYFEDNFNWKKHWKNAVYVFVSVVIVVGEIKKIWL
;
A
#
# COMPACT_ATOMS: atom_id res chain seq x y z
N MET A 1 -4.04 -25.63 14.98
CA MET A 1 -2.93 -24.67 14.82
C MET A 1 -2.88 -24.36 13.33
N ILE A 2 -3.17 -23.12 12.91
CA ILE A 2 -3.20 -22.77 11.48
C ILE A 2 -1.76 -22.80 10.96
N ASP A 3 -1.53 -23.55 9.87
CA ASP A 3 -0.21 -23.62 9.23
C ASP A 3 0.19 -22.24 8.69
N LYS A 4 1.30 -21.70 9.22
CA LYS A 4 1.86 -20.42 8.78
C LYS A 4 2.20 -20.44 7.28
N ALA A 5 2.60 -21.58 6.71
CA ALA A 5 2.91 -21.70 5.29
C ALA A 5 1.68 -21.54 4.42
N ALA A 6 0.56 -22.18 4.79
CA ALA A 6 -0.72 -22.02 4.11
C ALA A 6 -1.23 -20.57 4.21
N LEU A 7 -1.09 -19.94 5.38
CA LEU A 7 -1.48 -18.54 5.58
C LEU A 7 -0.63 -17.56 4.75
N LYS A 8 0.67 -17.80 4.63
CA LYS A 8 1.58 -17.01 3.78
C LYS A 8 1.20 -17.10 2.31
N LYS A 9 0.81 -18.29 1.84
CA LYS A 9 0.35 -18.49 0.46
C LYS A 9 -0.92 -17.67 0.16
N ILE A 10 -1.90 -17.70 1.06
CA ILE A 10 -3.13 -16.90 0.93
C ILE A 10 -2.80 -15.41 0.95
N HIS A 11 -1.94 -14.97 1.88
CA HIS A 11 -1.50 -13.57 1.96
C HIS A 11 -0.85 -13.10 0.66
N ASN A 12 0.05 -13.89 0.09
CA ASN A 12 0.69 -13.59 -1.18
C ASN A 12 -0.34 -13.45 -2.33
N VAL A 13 -1.33 -14.34 -2.40
CA VAL A 13 -2.39 -14.25 -3.42
C VAL A 13 -3.20 -12.96 -3.27
N ILE A 14 -3.59 -12.61 -2.03
CA ILE A 14 -4.31 -11.36 -1.75
C ILE A 14 -3.46 -10.14 -2.12
N GLN A 15 -2.18 -10.11 -1.73
CA GLN A 15 -1.27 -9.02 -2.11
C GLN A 15 -1.17 -8.87 -3.64
N TRP A 16 -1.07 -9.97 -4.37
CA TRP A 16 -1.03 -9.95 -5.84
C TRP A 16 -2.32 -9.39 -6.45
N MET A 17 -3.49 -9.80 -5.95
CA MET A 17 -4.77 -9.26 -6.41
C MET A 17 -4.87 -7.75 -6.17
N VAL A 18 -4.48 -7.30 -4.98
CA VAL A 18 -4.47 -5.87 -4.63
C VAL A 18 -3.50 -5.10 -5.53
N ALA A 19 -2.31 -5.65 -5.80
CA ALA A 19 -1.35 -5.02 -6.70
C ALA A 19 -1.89 -4.86 -8.12
N ILE A 20 -2.54 -5.89 -8.68
CA ILE A 20 -3.15 -5.83 -10.01
C ILE A 20 -4.24 -4.75 -10.07
N VAL A 21 -5.11 -4.68 -9.07
CA VAL A 21 -6.16 -3.66 -8.99
C VAL A 21 -5.56 -2.26 -8.92
N MET A 22 -4.55 -2.05 -8.07
CA MET A 22 -3.88 -0.75 -7.93
C MET A 22 -3.17 -0.32 -9.21
N ILE A 23 -2.53 -1.25 -9.93
CA ILE A 23 -1.92 -0.98 -11.24
C ILE A 23 -3.00 -0.61 -12.26
N GLY A 24 -4.13 -1.34 -12.29
CA GLY A 24 -5.24 -1.04 -13.18
C GLY A 24 -5.84 0.35 -12.95
N ILE A 25 -6.05 0.72 -11.68
CA ILE A 25 -6.46 2.07 -11.27
C ILE A 25 -5.42 3.10 -11.71
N GLY A 26 -4.13 2.83 -11.45
CA GLY A 26 -3.04 3.69 -11.89
C GLY A 26 -3.04 3.92 -13.40
N ILE A 27 -3.13 2.86 -14.20
CA ILE A 27 -3.16 2.97 -15.66
C ILE A 27 -4.36 3.81 -16.12
N HIS A 28 -5.54 3.55 -15.57
CA HIS A 28 -6.74 4.28 -15.92
C HIS A 28 -6.61 5.78 -15.63
N TYR A 29 -6.17 6.16 -14.42
CA TYR A 29 -6.13 7.55 -13.99
C TYR A 29 -4.91 8.33 -14.51
N PHE A 30 -3.78 7.67 -14.81
CA PHE A 30 -2.60 8.36 -15.36
C PHE A 30 -2.62 8.46 -16.89
N PHE A 31 -3.16 7.46 -17.60
CA PHE A 31 -3.05 7.40 -19.07
C PHE A 31 -4.38 7.61 -19.80
N ILE A 32 -5.51 7.20 -19.23
CA ILE A 32 -6.83 7.24 -19.90
C ILE A 32 -7.60 8.49 -19.49
N SER A 33 -7.76 8.71 -18.19
CA SER A 33 -8.41 9.91 -17.65
C SER A 33 -7.42 11.07 -17.60
N LYS A 34 -7.25 11.79 -18.71
CA LYS A 34 -6.43 13.03 -18.72
C LYS A 34 -7.10 14.22 -18.01
N THR A 35 -8.33 14.03 -17.52
CA THR A 35 -9.17 15.05 -16.89
C THR A 35 -9.19 14.96 -15.36
N THR A 36 -8.47 14.03 -14.75
CA THR A 36 -8.41 13.95 -13.28
C THR A 36 -7.50 15.04 -12.72
N PHE A 37 -7.96 15.72 -11.67
CA PHE A 37 -7.15 16.64 -10.86
C PHE A 37 -5.82 15.98 -10.47
N LYS A 38 -4.70 16.71 -10.57
CA LYS A 38 -3.35 16.20 -10.25
C LYS A 38 -3.30 15.58 -8.87
N GLU A 39 -4.05 16.14 -7.94
CA GLU A 39 -4.23 15.74 -6.55
C GLU A 39 -4.72 14.28 -6.44
N ILE A 40 -5.64 13.84 -7.31
CA ILE A 40 -6.16 12.46 -7.31
C ILE A 40 -5.11 11.46 -7.79
N GLN A 41 -4.28 11.85 -8.77
CA GLN A 41 -3.17 11.01 -9.24
C GLN A 41 -2.13 10.78 -8.15
N TRP A 42 -1.78 11.83 -7.39
CA TRP A 42 -0.91 11.73 -6.22
C TRP A 42 -1.51 10.84 -5.13
N LEU A 43 -2.81 10.97 -4.88
CA LEU A 43 -3.56 10.16 -3.92
C LEU A 43 -3.48 8.66 -4.22
N ILE A 44 -3.66 8.28 -5.50
CA ILE A 44 -3.56 6.89 -5.97
C ILE A 44 -2.13 6.38 -5.78
N MET A 45 -1.13 7.18 -6.15
CA MET A 45 0.28 6.81 -6.03
C MET A 45 0.67 6.56 -4.57
N TRP A 46 0.36 7.50 -3.66
CA TRP A 46 0.71 7.39 -2.24
C TRP A 46 -0.05 6.27 -1.52
N SER A 47 -1.30 6.01 -1.94
CA SER A 47 -2.07 4.86 -1.46
C SER A 47 -1.41 3.53 -1.87
N GLY A 48 -0.92 3.42 -3.11
CA GLY A 48 -0.17 2.25 -3.57
C GLY A 48 1.11 2.01 -2.79
N VAL A 49 1.90 3.06 -2.55
CA VAL A 49 3.11 2.99 -1.73
C VAL A 49 2.78 2.55 -0.29
N GLY A 50 1.71 3.08 0.30
CA GLY A 50 1.26 2.71 1.63
C GLY A 50 0.91 1.22 1.73
N ILE A 51 0.08 0.72 0.80
CA ILE A 51 -0.35 -0.68 0.76
C ILE A 51 0.84 -1.64 0.65
N MET A 52 1.81 -1.36 -0.23
CA MET A 52 2.99 -2.23 -0.37
C MET A 52 3.83 -2.28 0.92
N ASN A 53 4.00 -1.15 1.60
CA ASN A 53 4.77 -1.10 2.84
C ASN A 53 4.03 -1.76 4.02
N VAL A 54 2.70 -1.64 4.07
CA VAL A 54 1.86 -2.40 5.02
C VAL A 54 2.00 -3.90 4.76
N GLY A 55 1.94 -4.34 3.51
CA GLY A 55 2.14 -5.74 3.13
C GLY A 55 3.49 -6.27 3.60
N ARG A 56 4.59 -5.53 3.34
CA ARG A 56 5.94 -5.88 3.81
C ARG A 56 6.05 -5.94 5.33
N LEU A 57 5.37 -5.05 6.06
CA LEU A 57 5.35 -5.09 7.53
C LEU A 57 4.58 -6.30 8.07
N ILE A 58 3.46 -6.66 7.43
CA ILE A 58 2.71 -7.87 7.77
C ILE A 58 3.59 -9.10 7.51
N ASP A 59 4.22 -9.17 6.34
CA ASP A 59 5.13 -10.26 5.99
C ASP A 59 6.25 -10.42 7.01
N ALA A 60 6.91 -9.31 7.32
CA ALA A 60 7.98 -9.26 8.30
C ALA A 60 7.51 -9.70 9.70
N ARG A 61 6.35 -9.22 10.15
CA ARG A 61 5.90 -9.44 11.53
C ARG A 61 5.31 -10.83 11.75
N TYR A 62 4.62 -11.38 10.75
CA TYR A 62 3.86 -12.64 10.91
C TYR A 62 4.58 -13.86 10.31
N PHE A 63 5.46 -13.67 9.33
CA PHE A 63 6.11 -14.76 8.61
C PHE A 63 7.65 -14.78 8.68
N GLU A 64 8.33 -13.78 9.27
CA GLU A 64 9.75 -13.88 9.61
C GLU A 64 9.93 -14.36 11.06
N ASP A 65 10.81 -15.35 11.27
CA ASP A 65 11.07 -15.90 12.61
C ASP A 65 11.91 -14.96 13.50
N ASN A 66 12.63 -14.00 12.92
CA ASN A 66 13.52 -13.06 13.62
C ASN A 66 13.15 -11.60 13.36
N PHE A 67 11.87 -11.26 13.50
CA PHE A 67 11.39 -9.89 13.29
C PHE A 67 12.12 -8.89 14.19
N ASN A 68 12.66 -7.82 13.58
CA ASN A 68 13.30 -6.73 14.31
C ASN A 68 12.74 -5.38 13.82
N TRP A 69 12.08 -4.64 14.72
CA TRP A 69 11.54 -3.31 14.46
C TRP A 69 12.57 -2.33 13.90
N LYS A 70 13.84 -2.41 14.34
CA LYS A 70 14.92 -1.54 13.85
C LYS A 70 15.19 -1.73 12.35
N LYS A 71 14.96 -2.94 11.82
CA LYS A 71 15.13 -3.23 10.38
C LYS A 71 13.93 -2.76 9.55
N HIS A 72 12.74 -2.73 10.14
CA HIS A 72 11.47 -2.47 9.44
C HIS A 72 10.88 -1.06 9.71
N TRP A 73 11.53 -0.24 10.53
CA TRP A 73 11.05 1.10 10.90
C TRP A 73 10.80 2.00 9.67
N LYS A 74 11.62 1.88 8.62
CA LYS A 74 11.45 2.64 7.38
C LYS A 74 10.08 2.37 6.74
N ASN A 75 9.68 1.11 6.67
CA ASN A 75 8.38 0.73 6.11
C ASN A 75 7.24 1.33 6.93
N ALA A 76 7.34 1.34 8.27
CA ALA A 76 6.35 1.95 9.15
C ALA A 76 6.23 3.47 8.94
N VAL A 77 7.36 4.15 8.76
CA VAL A 77 7.37 5.57 8.42
C VAL A 77 6.75 5.83 7.06
N TYR A 78 7.05 5.02 6.05
CA TYR A 78 6.41 5.16 4.73
C TYR A 78 4.90 5.01 4.82
N VAL A 79 4.39 4.03 5.59
CA VAL A 79 2.94 3.90 5.83
C VAL A 79 2.38 5.17 6.48
N PHE A 80 3.02 5.66 7.54
CA PHE A 80 2.56 6.86 8.23
C PHE A 80 2.52 8.09 7.32
N VAL A 81 3.60 8.34 6.57
CA VAL A 81 3.70 9.46 5.63
C VAL A 81 2.67 9.32 4.51
N SER A 82 2.48 8.13 3.95
CA SER A 82 1.43 7.86 2.95
C SER A 82 0.04 8.22 3.47
N VAL A 83 -0.29 7.83 4.70
CA VAL A 83 -1.59 8.14 5.32
C VAL A 83 -1.77 9.64 5.50
N VAL A 84 -0.76 10.35 6.01
CA VAL A 84 -0.82 11.81 6.20
C VAL A 84 -1.03 12.54 4.88
N ILE A 85 -0.31 12.15 3.82
CA ILE A 85 -0.46 12.75 2.50
C ILE A 85 -1.86 12.48 1.94
N VAL A 86 -2.33 11.23 2.00
CA VAL A 86 -3.67 10.86 1.52
C VAL A 86 -4.75 11.67 2.24
N VAL A 87 -4.72 11.76 3.57
CA VAL A 87 -5.69 12.54 4.34
C VAL A 87 -5.60 14.04 4.01
N GLY A 88 -4.39 14.57 3.85
CA GLY A 88 -4.16 15.97 3.47
C GLY A 88 -4.71 16.31 2.09
N GLU A 89 -4.48 15.46 1.09
CA GLU A 89 -4.97 15.66 -0.28
C GLU A 89 -6.49 15.45 -0.37
N ILE A 90 -7.07 14.49 0.36
CA ILE A 90 -8.54 14.35 0.46
C ILE A 90 -9.12 15.65 1.01
N LYS A 91 -8.56 16.20 2.09
CA LYS A 91 -9.06 17.46 2.68
C LYS A 91 -9.04 18.62 1.69
N LYS A 92 -8.02 18.72 0.83
CA LYS A 92 -7.93 19.77 -0.21
C LYS A 92 -8.96 19.62 -1.31
N ILE A 93 -9.37 18.40 -1.66
CA ILE A 93 -10.41 18.16 -2.68
C ILE A 93 -11.78 18.63 -2.19
N TRP A 94 -12.02 18.63 -0.87
CA TRP A 94 -13.31 18.96 -0.25
C TRP A 94 -13.44 20.41 0.25
N LEU A 95 -12.40 21.24 0.12
CA LEU A 95 -12.38 22.67 0.50
C LEU A 95 -12.29 23.56 -0.74
#